data_AF-A0A936MVB4-F1
#
_entry.id   AF-A0A936MVB4-F1
#
_cell.length_a   1.000
_cell.length_b   1.000
_cell.length_c   1.000
_cell.angle_alpha   90.00
_cell.angle_beta   90.00
_cell.angle_gamma   90.00
#
_symmetry.space_group_name_H-M   'P 1'
#
loop_
_entity.id
_entity.type
_entity.pdbx_description
1 polymer ?
#
loop_
_entity_poly.entity_id
_entity_poly.type
_entity_poly.pdbx_seq_one_letter_code
_entity_poly.pdbx_strand_id
1 'polypeptide(L)'
;MNMQSASATSSITRFFAPLALVAVVLGFSRAAEAVPPPPPPNPSGNAAAPPAPPPDAATPPPAAPADAPLAPPPPPPAPQAMPQPNPPPNAQNGAWGAGVPLSWQPADRTIPPMLPNRIEYEEGDDVLPGYDLRTRANRGLFVGGLVTFLIPYGLSFLVGGAIVLEGSDRDREEFAPLLVPVAGPFITLGTWEPGSFNNDDKSGEFILLANGFTQLAGAAMITASILMPEKYLERIGKLPGKPEIFVGPGSASMRLHF
;
A
#
# COMPACT_ATOMS: atom_id res chain seq x y z
N MET A 1 -19.18 -4.79 75.83
CA MET A 1 -19.32 -5.65 74.64
C MET A 1 -19.47 -4.72 73.44
N ASN A 2 -18.34 -4.28 72.86
CA ASN A 2 -18.31 -3.42 71.68
C ASN A 2 -17.78 -4.27 70.52
N MET A 3 -18.64 -4.57 69.56
CA MET A 3 -18.22 -5.20 68.31
C MET A 3 -17.69 -4.11 67.38
N GLN A 4 -16.37 -4.16 67.17
CA GLN A 4 -15.63 -3.31 66.27
C GLN A 4 -15.84 -3.85 64.85
N SER A 5 -16.66 -3.15 64.06
CA SER A 5 -16.85 -3.43 62.63
C SER A 5 -15.60 -3.01 61.86
N ALA A 6 -14.82 -3.99 61.39
CA ALA A 6 -13.68 -3.76 60.51
C ALA A 6 -14.17 -3.47 59.09
N SER A 7 -14.15 -2.19 58.71
CA SER A 7 -14.37 -1.73 57.35
C SER A 7 -13.16 -2.10 56.50
N ALA A 8 -13.29 -3.11 55.65
CA ALA A 8 -12.31 -3.45 54.63
C ALA A 8 -12.41 -2.44 53.48
N THR A 9 -11.77 -1.29 53.64
CA THR A 9 -11.55 -0.33 52.55
C THR A 9 -10.51 -0.93 51.60
N SER A 10 -10.98 -1.61 50.56
CA SER A 10 -10.15 -2.08 49.47
C SER A 10 -9.64 -0.88 48.67
N SER A 11 -8.44 -0.41 48.99
CA SER A 11 -7.67 0.49 48.14
C SER A 11 -7.33 -0.22 46.83
N ILE A 12 -8.20 -0.06 45.84
CA ILE A 12 -7.85 -0.27 44.42
C ILE A 12 -7.00 0.94 44.01
N THR A 13 -5.75 0.91 44.46
CA THR A 13 -4.65 1.72 43.97
C THR A 13 -3.75 0.75 43.21
N ARG A 14 -3.28 1.16 42.01
CA ARG A 14 -2.51 0.41 40.98
C ARG A 14 -3.45 -0.08 39.86
N PHE A 15 -3.34 0.29 38.59
CA PHE A 15 -2.22 0.74 37.78
C PHE A 15 -2.71 1.77 36.74
N PHE A 16 -2.55 3.06 37.00
CA PHE A 16 -2.40 4.03 35.91
C PHE A 16 -0.90 4.13 35.63
N ALA A 17 -0.38 3.16 34.88
CA ALA A 17 0.86 3.40 34.16
C ALA A 17 0.56 4.51 33.15
N PRO A 18 1.38 5.55 33.02
CA PRO A 18 1.22 6.50 31.94
C PRO A 18 1.39 5.70 30.65
N LEU A 19 0.31 5.56 29.90
CA LEU A 19 0.34 5.13 28.51
C LEU A 19 1.33 6.09 27.85
N ALA A 20 2.56 5.62 27.66
CA ALA A 20 3.57 6.35 26.95
C ALA A 20 2.96 6.66 25.59
N LEU A 21 2.65 7.94 25.40
CA LEU A 21 2.31 8.55 24.14
C LEU A 21 3.33 8.04 23.11
N VAL A 22 2.93 7.02 22.34
CA VAL A 22 3.71 6.52 21.22
C VAL A 22 3.67 7.63 20.19
N ALA A 23 4.63 8.54 20.31
CA ALA A 23 4.96 9.56 19.35
C ALA A 23 5.50 8.89 18.08
N VAL A 24 4.63 8.23 17.32
CA VAL A 24 4.88 7.84 15.91
C VAL A 24 4.44 9.00 15.01
N VAL A 25 4.90 10.22 15.36
CA VAL A 25 4.69 11.44 14.56
C VAL A 25 6.03 12.02 14.07
N LEU A 26 7.18 11.47 14.46
CA LEU A 26 8.48 12.02 14.08
C LEU A 26 9.20 11.11 13.09
N GLY A 27 8.97 11.29 11.78
CA GLY A 27 9.82 10.64 10.79
C GLY A 27 9.47 10.78 9.30
N PHE A 28 8.24 11.15 8.94
CA PHE A 28 7.85 11.34 7.53
C PHE A 28 7.53 12.80 7.18
N SER A 29 8.16 13.76 7.85
CA SER A 29 8.31 15.11 7.29
C SER A 29 9.39 15.07 6.20
N ARG A 30 9.12 14.39 5.08
CA ARG A 30 9.73 14.81 3.82
C ARG A 30 9.15 16.19 3.59
N ALA A 31 9.99 17.22 3.60
CA ALA A 31 9.58 18.59 3.35
C ALA A 31 8.63 18.59 2.16
N ALA A 32 7.35 18.87 2.42
CA ALA A 32 6.43 19.24 1.37
C ALA A 32 7.09 20.47 0.74
N GLU A 33 7.66 20.30 -0.46
CA GLU A 33 7.87 21.44 -1.34
C GLU A 33 6.56 22.19 -1.33
N ALA A 34 6.64 23.46 -0.93
CA ALA A 34 5.49 24.32 -0.82
C ALA A 34 4.77 24.27 -2.16
N VAL A 35 3.65 23.55 -2.20
CA VAL A 35 2.74 23.61 -3.33
C VAL A 35 2.43 25.09 -3.47
N PRO A 36 2.77 25.72 -4.61
CA PRO A 36 2.52 27.14 -4.80
C PRO A 36 1.05 27.40 -4.50
N PRO A 37 0.72 28.54 -3.85
CA PRO A 37 -0.66 28.85 -3.53
C PRO A 37 -1.51 28.70 -4.81
N PRO A 38 -2.67 28.04 -4.73
CA PRO A 38 -3.51 27.87 -5.90
C PRO A 38 -3.77 29.25 -6.52
N PRO A 39 -3.76 29.36 -7.85
CA PRO A 39 -4.09 30.61 -8.52
C PRO A 39 -5.45 31.11 -8.01
N PRO A 40 -5.62 32.44 -7.86
CA PRO A 40 -6.88 32.99 -7.40
C PRO A 40 -8.04 32.46 -8.27
N PRO A 41 -9.19 32.11 -7.67
CA PRO A 41 -10.33 31.59 -8.41
C PRO A 41 -10.71 32.60 -9.50
N ASN A 42 -10.77 32.14 -10.75
CA ASN A 42 -11.21 32.94 -11.88
C ASN A 42 -12.64 33.42 -11.58
N PRO A 43 -12.92 34.75 -11.53
CA PRO A 43 -14.26 35.28 -11.25
C PRO A 43 -15.24 35.16 -12.43
N SER A 44 -15.00 34.19 -13.33
CA SER A 44 -15.91 33.87 -14.43
C SER A 44 -17.06 33.04 -13.87
N GLY A 45 -18.11 33.71 -13.43
CA GLY A 45 -19.37 33.10 -13.02
C GLY A 45 -19.98 32.29 -14.16
N ASN A 46 -19.66 31.00 -14.22
CA ASN A 46 -20.52 30.01 -14.85
C ASN A 46 -21.62 29.69 -13.84
N ALA A 47 -22.79 30.30 -14.03
CA ALA A 47 -24.02 29.81 -13.43
C ALA A 47 -24.11 28.30 -13.71
N ALA A 48 -24.08 27.50 -12.65
CA ALA A 48 -24.23 26.06 -12.76
C ALA A 48 -25.53 25.77 -13.51
N ALA A 49 -25.40 25.13 -14.69
CA ALA A 49 -26.56 24.60 -15.38
C ALA A 49 -27.32 23.65 -14.43
N PRO A 50 -28.66 23.70 -14.42
CA PRO A 50 -29.46 22.81 -13.59
C PRO A 50 -29.07 21.35 -13.85
N PRO A 51 -29.01 20.50 -12.81
CA PRO A 51 -28.65 19.10 -12.95
C PRO A 51 -29.58 18.43 -13.95
N ALA A 52 -28.99 17.70 -14.90
CA ALA A 52 -29.74 16.91 -15.86
C ALA A 52 -30.66 15.92 -15.11
N PRO A 53 -31.89 15.68 -15.59
CA PRO A 53 -32.76 14.68 -15.00
C PRO A 53 -32.09 13.31 -15.02
N PRO A 54 -32.35 12.46 -14.00
CA PRO A 54 -31.79 11.12 -13.96
C PRO A 54 -32.23 10.36 -15.22
N PRO A 55 -31.32 9.59 -15.87
CA PRO A 55 -31.68 8.75 -16.99
C PRO A 55 -32.76 7.76 -16.56
N ASP A 56 -33.83 7.68 -17.35
CA ASP A 56 -34.90 6.71 -17.16
C ASP A 56 -34.29 5.32 -16.99
N ALA A 57 -34.73 4.62 -15.94
CA ALA A 57 -34.29 3.27 -15.63
C ALA A 57 -34.56 2.37 -16.84
N ALA A 58 -33.50 2.07 -17.59
CA ALA A 58 -33.56 1.12 -18.69
C ALA A 58 -34.09 -0.21 -18.15
N THR A 59 -35.16 -0.69 -18.77
CA THR A 59 -35.74 -1.99 -18.49
C THR A 59 -34.64 -3.06 -18.61
N PRO A 60 -34.53 -3.99 -17.64
CA PRO A 60 -33.53 -5.04 -17.71
C PRO A 60 -33.74 -5.88 -18.99
N PRO A 61 -32.66 -6.19 -19.73
CA PRO A 61 -32.76 -6.99 -20.94
C PRO A 61 -33.37 -8.37 -20.63
N PRO A 62 -34.18 -8.93 -21.54
CA PRO A 62 -34.75 -10.26 -21.39
C PRO A 62 -33.65 -11.30 -21.14
N ALA A 63 -33.89 -12.20 -20.17
CA ALA A 63 -32.98 -13.29 -19.86
C ALA A 63 -32.69 -14.13 -21.12
N ALA A 64 -31.39 -14.32 -21.40
CA ALA A 64 -30.94 -15.14 -22.52
C ALA A 64 -31.41 -16.60 -22.34
N PRO A 65 -31.83 -17.29 -23.41
CA PRO A 65 -32.17 -18.71 -23.37
C PRO A 65 -30.99 -19.54 -22.86
N ALA A 66 -31.27 -20.56 -22.05
CA ALA A 66 -30.28 -21.49 -21.54
C ALA A 66 -29.55 -22.20 -22.71
N ASP A 67 -28.27 -21.91 -22.86
CA ASP A 67 -27.42 -22.48 -23.90
C ASP A 67 -27.27 -24.00 -23.73
N ALA A 68 -27.45 -24.71 -24.85
CA ALA A 68 -27.15 -26.12 -25.00
C ALA A 68 -25.66 -26.41 -24.71
N PRO A 69 -25.30 -27.64 -24.28
CA PRO A 69 -23.92 -27.99 -23.97
C PRO A 69 -23.00 -27.75 -25.17
N LEU A 70 -22.13 -26.75 -25.04
CA LEU A 70 -21.13 -26.40 -26.04
C LEU A 70 -20.13 -27.56 -26.19
N ALA A 71 -19.91 -27.97 -27.44
CA ALA A 71 -18.88 -28.92 -27.81
C ALA A 71 -17.49 -28.39 -27.39
N PRO A 72 -16.55 -29.28 -27.00
CA PRO A 72 -15.21 -28.88 -26.58
C PRO A 72 -14.49 -28.13 -27.72
N PRO A 73 -13.81 -27.00 -27.41
CA PRO A 73 -13.10 -26.24 -28.42
C PRO A 73 -11.96 -27.07 -29.06
N PRO A 74 -11.68 -26.88 -30.36
CA PRO A 74 -10.60 -27.57 -31.04
C PRO A 74 -9.23 -27.20 -30.43
N PRO A 75 -8.26 -28.12 -30.45
CA PRO A 75 -6.93 -27.87 -29.92
C PRO A 75 -6.24 -26.71 -30.67
N PRO A 76 -5.52 -25.83 -29.96
CA PRO A 76 -4.83 -24.70 -30.59
C PRO A 76 -3.79 -25.19 -31.60
N PRO A 77 -3.64 -24.50 -32.76
CA PRO A 77 -2.62 -24.82 -33.74
C PRO A 77 -1.23 -24.79 -33.11
N ALA A 78 -0.42 -25.82 -33.40
CA ALA A 78 0.97 -25.86 -32.96
C ALA A 78 1.71 -24.60 -33.45
N PRO A 79 2.53 -23.94 -32.60
CA PRO A 79 3.29 -22.76 -33.01
C PRO A 79 4.15 -23.09 -34.23
N GLN A 80 3.83 -22.49 -35.37
CA GLN A 80 4.69 -22.54 -36.53
C GLN A 80 6.00 -21.86 -36.15
N ALA A 81 7.11 -22.61 -36.21
CA ALA A 81 8.43 -22.09 -35.97
C ALA A 81 8.71 -20.97 -36.98
N MET A 82 8.66 -19.72 -36.51
CA MET A 82 9.05 -18.58 -37.32
C MET A 82 10.54 -18.72 -37.67
N PRO A 83 10.93 -18.60 -38.95
CA PRO A 83 12.33 -18.60 -39.34
C PRO A 83 13.08 -17.51 -38.57
N GLN A 84 14.07 -17.91 -37.76
CA GLN A 84 14.95 -16.96 -37.09
C GLN A 84 15.68 -16.14 -38.16
N PRO A 85 15.57 -14.79 -38.15
CA PRO A 85 16.37 -13.94 -39.01
C PRO A 85 17.84 -14.15 -38.70
N ASN A 86 18.66 -14.41 -39.73
CA ASN A 86 20.11 -14.44 -39.58
C ASN A 86 20.59 -13.10 -38.97
N PRO A 87 21.40 -13.13 -37.89
CA PRO A 87 21.98 -11.91 -37.34
C PRO A 87 22.87 -11.23 -38.39
N PRO A 88 22.77 -9.91 -38.58
CA PRO A 88 23.56 -9.20 -39.57
C PRO A 88 25.06 -9.31 -39.26
N PRO A 89 25.91 -9.63 -40.25
CA PRO A 89 27.35 -9.60 -40.11
C PRO A 89 27.82 -8.14 -40.06
N ASN A 90 28.59 -7.79 -39.03
CA ASN A 90 29.21 -6.48 -38.76
C ASN A 90 28.36 -5.40 -38.06
N ALA A 91 28.06 -5.62 -36.78
CA ALA A 91 27.84 -4.53 -35.80
C ALA A 91 29.07 -4.33 -34.88
N GLN A 92 30.27 -4.68 -35.35
CA GLN A 92 31.53 -4.33 -34.70
C GLN A 92 31.98 -2.96 -35.25
N ASN A 93 31.94 -1.96 -34.38
CA ASN A 93 32.51 -0.62 -34.51
C ASN A 93 31.59 0.46 -35.11
N GLY A 94 31.05 1.30 -34.21
CA GLY A 94 30.85 2.72 -34.49
C GLY A 94 29.43 3.15 -34.86
N ALA A 95 28.50 3.10 -33.90
CA ALA A 95 27.21 3.78 -34.01
C ALA A 95 26.87 4.62 -32.76
N TRP A 96 27.87 5.05 -31.99
CA TRP A 96 27.69 6.14 -31.03
C TRP A 96 27.67 7.45 -31.82
N GLY A 97 26.49 7.77 -32.36
CA GLY A 97 26.22 8.98 -33.12
C GLY A 97 26.60 10.24 -32.35
N ALA A 98 27.16 11.20 -33.08
CA ALA A 98 27.47 12.53 -32.60
C ALA A 98 26.20 13.19 -32.06
N GLY A 99 26.11 13.36 -30.74
CA GLY A 99 24.96 14.00 -30.10
C GLY A 99 24.72 13.62 -28.64
N VAL A 100 25.35 12.55 -28.14
CA VAL A 100 25.22 12.17 -26.72
C VAL A 100 26.01 13.16 -25.84
N PRO A 101 25.40 13.79 -24.82
CA PRO A 101 26.09 14.73 -23.94
C PRO A 101 27.32 14.09 -23.29
N LEU A 102 28.42 14.85 -23.26
CA LEU A 102 29.77 14.39 -22.87
C LEU A 102 29.85 13.82 -21.43
N SER A 103 28.85 14.07 -20.58
CA SER A 103 28.74 13.51 -19.24
C SER A 103 28.57 11.99 -19.21
N TRP A 104 28.31 11.35 -20.35
CA TRP A 104 28.14 9.91 -20.49
C TRP A 104 29.35 9.19 -21.09
N GLN A 105 30.42 9.91 -21.45
CA GLN A 105 31.66 9.26 -21.87
C GLN A 105 32.43 8.77 -20.63
N PRO A 106 32.72 7.46 -20.51
CA PRO A 106 33.48 6.96 -19.39
C PRO A 106 34.87 7.61 -19.38
N ALA A 107 35.24 8.18 -18.23
CA ALA A 107 36.56 8.80 -18.01
C ALA A 107 37.73 7.80 -18.14
N ASP A 108 37.43 6.50 -18.10
CA ASP A 108 38.37 5.41 -18.33
C ASP A 108 37.73 4.34 -19.22
N ARG A 109 38.36 4.06 -20.37
CA ARG A 109 37.89 3.01 -21.32
C ARG A 109 38.04 1.60 -20.77
N THR A 110 38.79 1.41 -19.68
CA THR A 110 39.07 0.09 -19.12
C THR A 110 38.05 -0.35 -18.05
N ILE A 111 37.31 0.58 -17.47
CA ILE A 111 36.28 0.29 -16.48
C ILE A 111 34.93 0.60 -17.14
N PRO A 112 34.16 -0.41 -17.57
CA PRO A 112 32.83 -0.15 -18.10
C PRO A 112 32.05 0.62 -17.03
N PRO A 113 31.41 1.75 -17.37
CA PRO A 113 30.64 2.51 -16.40
C PRO A 113 29.61 1.55 -15.80
N MET A 114 29.73 1.30 -14.49
CA MET A 114 28.82 0.42 -13.77
C MET A 114 27.49 1.15 -13.61
N LEU A 115 26.73 1.26 -14.70
CA LEU A 115 25.37 1.78 -14.62
C LEU A 115 24.59 0.94 -13.60
N PRO A 116 23.75 1.57 -12.77
CA PRO A 116 22.94 0.86 -11.80
C PRO A 116 22.17 -0.29 -12.45
N ASN A 117 22.04 -1.40 -11.73
CA ASN A 117 21.24 -2.54 -12.21
C ASN A 117 19.76 -2.18 -12.39
N ARG A 118 19.30 -1.13 -11.71
CA ARG A 118 17.94 -0.61 -11.75
C ARG A 118 17.96 0.91 -11.89
N ILE A 119 17.17 1.40 -12.81
CA ILE A 119 16.95 2.83 -13.04
C ILE A 119 15.44 3.06 -13.01
N GLU A 120 15.01 4.13 -12.35
CA GLU A 120 13.60 4.54 -12.33
C GLU A 120 13.20 4.99 -13.74
N TYR A 121 12.00 4.58 -14.17
CA TYR A 121 11.48 4.90 -15.50
C TYR A 121 10.34 5.89 -15.34
N GLU A 122 10.45 7.07 -15.94
CA GLU A 122 9.34 8.00 -16.06
C GLU A 122 8.63 7.81 -17.42
N GLU A 123 7.31 7.96 -17.45
CA GLU A 123 6.56 7.86 -18.71
C GLU A 123 7.02 8.94 -19.70
N GLY A 124 7.66 8.51 -20.78
CA GLY A 124 8.22 9.39 -21.81
C GLY A 124 9.75 9.33 -21.91
N ASP A 125 10.42 8.68 -20.94
CA ASP A 125 11.86 8.45 -21.05
C ASP A 125 12.17 7.41 -22.13
N ASP A 126 13.29 7.63 -22.82
CA ASP A 126 13.82 6.68 -23.81
C ASP A 126 14.37 5.43 -23.10
N VAL A 127 13.96 4.25 -23.58
CA VAL A 127 14.44 2.97 -23.06
C VAL A 127 15.91 2.77 -23.47
N LEU A 128 16.79 2.74 -22.48
CA LEU A 128 18.22 2.52 -22.68
C LEU A 128 18.47 1.14 -23.33
N PRO A 129 19.34 1.06 -24.36
CA PRO A 129 19.69 -0.23 -24.96
C PRO A 129 20.35 -1.13 -23.92
N GLY A 130 19.89 -2.38 -23.86
CA GLY A 130 20.35 -3.34 -22.84
C GLY A 130 19.63 -3.23 -21.49
N TYR A 131 18.53 -2.48 -21.42
CA TYR A 131 17.57 -2.52 -20.31
C TYR A 131 16.21 -3.05 -20.79
N ASP A 132 15.51 -3.72 -19.89
CA ASP A 132 14.17 -4.28 -20.07
C ASP A 132 13.21 -3.55 -19.15
N LEU A 133 12.03 -3.22 -19.66
CA LEU A 133 11.00 -2.54 -18.89
C LEU A 133 10.29 -3.57 -18.01
N ARG A 134 10.41 -3.42 -16.70
CA ARG A 134 9.76 -4.29 -15.72
C ARG A 134 8.83 -3.51 -14.82
N THR A 135 7.81 -4.20 -14.33
CA THR A 135 6.85 -3.65 -13.38
C THR A 135 7.05 -4.31 -12.01
N ARG A 136 6.83 -3.53 -10.94
CA ARG A 136 6.80 -4.03 -9.56
C ARG A 136 5.71 -3.30 -8.78
N ALA A 137 5.18 -3.93 -7.74
CA ALA A 137 4.34 -3.23 -6.78
C ALA A 137 5.12 -2.08 -6.11
N ASN A 138 4.46 -0.96 -5.87
CA ASN A 138 5.06 0.17 -5.18
C ASN A 138 5.34 -0.20 -3.71
N ARG A 139 6.59 -0.53 -3.41
CA ARG A 139 6.99 -0.99 -2.07
C ARG A 139 6.77 0.08 -1.01
N GLY A 140 7.02 1.35 -1.34
CA GLY A 140 6.84 2.45 -0.41
C GLY A 140 5.37 2.60 0.00
N LEU A 141 4.46 2.56 -0.97
CA LEU A 141 3.03 2.68 -0.74
C LEU A 141 2.46 1.45 -0.03
N PHE A 142 2.93 0.25 -0.36
CA PHE A 142 2.54 -0.98 0.32
C PHE A 142 2.98 -0.98 1.79
N VAL A 143 4.25 -0.67 2.07
CA VAL A 143 4.78 -0.63 3.44
C VAL A 143 4.13 0.51 4.23
N GLY A 144 3.98 1.69 3.63
CA GLY A 144 3.30 2.83 4.25
C GLY A 144 1.84 2.52 4.59
N GLY A 145 1.12 1.88 3.66
CA GLY A 145 -0.25 1.42 3.88
C GLY A 145 -0.37 0.37 4.97
N LEU A 146 0.54 -0.62 5.01
CA LEU A 146 0.60 -1.62 6.08
C LEU A 146 0.79 -0.99 7.45
N VAL A 147 1.77 -0.08 7.60
CA VAL A 147 2.05 0.59 8.88
C VAL A 147 0.86 1.44 9.31
N THR A 148 0.29 2.23 8.38
CA THR A 148 -0.86 3.11 8.62
C THR A 148 -2.13 2.31 8.95
N PHE A 149 -2.28 1.10 8.46
CA PHE A 149 -3.41 0.22 8.75
C PHE A 149 -3.22 -0.56 10.07
N LEU A 150 -2.07 -1.22 10.24
CA LEU A 150 -1.83 -2.18 11.34
C LEU A 150 -1.69 -1.51 12.70
N ILE A 151 -1.06 -0.35 12.80
CA ILE A 151 -0.87 0.35 14.09
C ILE A 151 -2.22 0.74 14.71
N PRO A 152 -3.09 1.52 14.04
CA PRO A 152 -4.39 1.89 14.59
C PRO A 152 -5.30 0.68 14.82
N TYR A 153 -5.28 -0.30 13.90
CA TYR A 153 -6.01 -1.55 14.10
C TYR A 153 -5.51 -2.31 15.34
N GLY A 154 -4.20 -2.44 15.51
CA GLY A 154 -3.58 -3.11 16.66
C GLY A 154 -3.93 -2.44 17.98
N LEU A 155 -3.96 -1.11 18.04
CA LEU A 155 -4.44 -0.36 19.21
C LEU A 155 -5.93 -0.62 19.47
N SER A 156 -6.76 -0.61 18.42
CA SER A 156 -8.19 -0.91 18.54
C SER A 156 -8.44 -2.32 19.06
N PHE A 157 -7.69 -3.28 18.53
CA PHE A 157 -7.74 -4.68 18.91
C PHE A 157 -7.26 -4.88 20.35
N LEU A 158 -6.21 -4.18 20.78
CA LEU A 158 -5.73 -4.25 22.16
C LEU A 158 -6.77 -3.70 23.15
N VAL A 159 -7.34 -2.52 22.86
CA VAL A 159 -8.34 -1.88 23.72
C VAL A 159 -9.64 -2.68 23.73
N GLY A 160 -10.20 -2.98 22.56
CA GLY A 160 -11.42 -3.78 22.43
C GLY A 160 -11.24 -5.18 22.98
N GLY A 161 -10.10 -5.82 22.73
CA GLY A 161 -9.76 -7.13 23.25
C GLY A 161 -9.64 -7.17 24.78
N ALA A 162 -9.01 -6.17 25.39
CA ALA A 162 -8.96 -6.07 26.85
C ALA A 162 -10.36 -5.94 27.47
N ILE A 163 -11.22 -5.09 26.89
CA ILE A 163 -12.60 -4.91 27.37
C ILE A 163 -13.43 -6.19 27.16
N VAL A 164 -13.30 -6.88 26.03
CA VAL A 164 -14.02 -8.12 25.77
C VAL A 164 -13.60 -9.26 26.72
N LEU A 165 -12.32 -9.32 27.08
CA LEU A 165 -11.79 -10.34 27.99
C LEU A 165 -12.21 -10.10 29.45
N GLU A 166 -12.21 -8.86 29.92
CA GLU A 166 -12.51 -8.52 31.32
C GLU A 166 -13.98 -8.11 31.58
N GLY A 167 -14.69 -7.69 30.54
CA GLY A 167 -16.02 -7.10 30.63
C GLY A 167 -17.16 -8.10 30.88
N SER A 168 -18.30 -7.55 31.29
CA SER A 168 -19.56 -8.28 31.39
C SER A 168 -20.07 -8.71 30.01
N ASP A 169 -21.05 -9.62 29.95
CA ASP A 169 -21.61 -10.06 28.67
C ASP A 169 -22.19 -8.91 27.84
N ARG A 170 -22.67 -7.84 28.49
CA ARG A 170 -23.14 -6.62 27.83
C ARG A 170 -22.01 -5.83 27.18
N ASP A 171 -20.87 -5.70 27.87
CA ASP A 171 -19.69 -5.02 27.33
C ASP A 171 -19.12 -5.79 26.14
N ARG A 172 -19.15 -7.12 26.20
CA ARG A 172 -18.68 -7.96 25.09
C ARG A 172 -19.47 -7.70 23.81
N GLU A 173 -20.80 -7.62 23.90
CA GLU A 173 -21.66 -7.35 22.73
C GLU A 173 -21.42 -5.94 22.16
N GLU A 174 -21.19 -4.96 23.02
CA GLU A 174 -20.97 -3.56 22.62
C GLU A 174 -19.60 -3.32 21.98
N PHE A 175 -18.55 -3.99 22.47
CA PHE A 175 -17.17 -3.80 22.01
C PHE A 175 -16.68 -4.86 21.01
N ALA A 176 -17.41 -5.98 20.82
CA ALA A 176 -17.07 -6.99 19.82
C ALA A 176 -16.89 -6.44 18.39
N PRO A 177 -17.67 -5.44 17.91
CA PRO A 177 -17.47 -4.88 16.58
C PRO A 177 -16.08 -4.27 16.36
N LEU A 178 -15.41 -3.74 17.39
CA LEU A 178 -14.06 -3.14 17.27
C LEU A 178 -12.99 -4.14 16.80
N LEU A 179 -13.26 -5.45 16.91
CA LEU A 179 -12.36 -6.50 16.42
C LEU A 179 -12.39 -6.63 14.89
N VAL A 180 -13.45 -6.13 14.24
CA VAL A 180 -13.59 -6.11 12.79
C VAL A 180 -12.79 -4.92 12.24
N PRO A 181 -11.75 -5.14 11.42
CA PRO A 181 -10.97 -4.05 10.85
C PRO A 181 -11.83 -3.19 9.92
N VAL A 182 -11.56 -1.88 9.89
CA VAL A 182 -12.24 -0.86 9.08
C VAL A 182 -13.72 -0.67 9.44
N ALA A 183 -14.55 -1.72 9.42
CA ALA A 183 -15.98 -1.63 9.70
C ALA A 183 -16.27 -1.44 11.20
N GLY A 184 -15.45 -2.03 12.08
CA GLY A 184 -15.65 -2.02 13.52
C GLY A 184 -15.87 -0.64 14.13
N PRO A 185 -14.96 0.32 13.91
CA PRO A 185 -15.12 1.68 14.41
C PRO A 185 -16.45 2.35 13.99
N PHE A 186 -16.91 2.13 12.75
CA PHE A 186 -18.17 2.72 12.27
C PHE A 186 -19.40 2.01 12.81
N ILE A 187 -19.34 0.68 12.98
CA ILE A 187 -20.42 -0.07 13.62
C ILE A 187 -20.55 0.38 15.07
N THR A 188 -19.44 0.47 15.81
CA THR A 188 -19.43 0.95 17.20
C THR A 188 -20.01 2.37 17.31
N LEU A 189 -19.66 3.28 16.39
CA LEU A 189 -20.26 4.62 16.33
C LEU A 189 -21.78 4.59 16.07
N GLY A 190 -22.27 3.64 15.26
CA GLY A 190 -23.69 3.52 14.94
C GLY A 190 -24.53 2.79 15.99
N THR A 191 -23.92 1.92 16.79
CA THR A 191 -24.60 1.17 17.86
C THR A 191 -24.56 1.87 19.21
N TRP A 192 -23.76 2.93 19.35
CA TRP A 192 -23.60 3.62 20.62
C TRP A 192 -24.73 4.59 20.95
N GLU A 193 -25.20 4.52 22.19
CA GLU A 193 -26.08 5.52 22.77
C GLU A 193 -25.26 6.79 23.09
N PRO A 194 -25.69 7.98 22.61
CA PRO A 194 -24.99 9.23 22.90
C PRO A 194 -24.99 9.49 24.42
N GLY A 195 -23.82 9.41 25.06
CA GLY A 195 -23.62 9.69 26.50
C GLY A 195 -22.89 8.61 27.32
N SER A 196 -22.51 7.46 26.72
CA SER A 196 -21.90 6.31 27.44
C SER A 196 -20.44 6.53 27.88
N PHE A 197 -19.64 7.26 27.10
CA PHE A 197 -18.36 7.81 27.60
C PHE A 197 -18.70 9.11 28.31
N ASN A 198 -18.34 9.22 29.59
CA ASN A 198 -18.53 10.40 30.47
C ASN A 198 -18.98 11.65 29.71
N ASN A 199 -20.17 12.18 30.05
CA ASN A 199 -20.90 13.27 29.36
C ASN A 199 -20.11 14.53 28.92
N ASP A 200 -18.82 14.65 29.24
CA ASP A 200 -17.92 15.73 28.83
C ASP A 200 -16.92 15.34 27.70
N ASP A 201 -16.74 14.05 27.38
CA ASP A 201 -15.64 13.55 26.53
C ASP A 201 -16.08 13.27 25.08
N LYS A 202 -16.36 14.34 24.31
CA LYS A 202 -16.47 14.28 22.83
C LYS A 202 -15.19 13.78 22.13
N SER A 203 -14.11 13.62 22.88
CA SER A 203 -12.81 13.16 22.41
C SER A 203 -12.83 11.68 21.96
N GLY A 204 -13.62 10.83 22.60
CA GLY A 204 -13.69 9.39 22.28
C GLY A 204 -14.26 9.11 20.90
N GLU A 205 -15.37 9.77 20.56
CA GLU A 205 -16.02 9.66 19.24
C GLU A 205 -15.07 10.13 18.12
N PHE A 206 -14.41 11.28 18.33
CA PHE A 206 -13.43 11.81 17.39
C PHE A 206 -12.25 10.86 17.17
N ILE A 207 -11.71 10.27 18.25
CA ILE A 207 -10.60 9.30 18.16
C ILE A 207 -11.02 8.06 17.37
N LEU A 208 -12.23 7.53 17.59
CA LEU A 208 -12.74 6.37 16.85
C LEU A 208 -12.96 6.68 15.37
N LEU A 209 -13.51 7.86 15.06
CA LEU A 209 -13.69 8.30 13.69
C LEU A 209 -12.33 8.47 12.98
N ALA A 210 -11.40 9.17 13.62
CA ALA A 210 -10.04 9.37 13.11
C ALA A 210 -9.31 8.03 12.88
N ASN A 211 -9.48 7.08 13.81
CA ASN A 211 -8.94 5.73 13.72
C ASN A 211 -9.55 4.96 12.52
N GLY A 212 -10.88 4.99 12.35
CA GLY A 212 -11.56 4.38 11.21
C GLY A 212 -11.09 4.95 9.87
N PHE A 213 -10.97 6.28 9.75
CA PHE A 213 -10.42 6.92 8.56
C PHE A 213 -8.96 6.56 8.30
N THR A 214 -8.14 6.47 9.35
CA THR A 214 -6.72 6.09 9.22
C THR A 214 -6.59 4.65 8.72
N GLN A 215 -7.40 3.72 9.24
CA GLN A 215 -7.44 2.35 8.73
C GLN A 215 -7.90 2.31 7.27
N LEU A 216 -8.93 3.08 6.90
CA LEU A 216 -9.40 3.15 5.51
C LEU A 216 -8.35 3.74 4.57
N ALA A 217 -7.64 4.78 4.99
CA ALA A 217 -6.52 5.36 4.23
C ALA A 217 -5.37 4.35 4.05
N GLY A 218 -5.00 3.63 5.11
CA GLY A 218 -3.98 2.57 5.02
C GLY A 218 -4.39 1.44 4.06
N ALA A 219 -5.63 0.98 4.14
CA ALA A 219 -6.18 -0.03 3.21
C ALA A 219 -6.22 0.47 1.76
N ALA A 220 -6.56 1.74 1.55
CA ALA A 220 -6.53 2.37 0.23
C ALA A 220 -5.10 2.43 -0.32
N MET A 221 -4.09 2.75 0.51
CA MET A 221 -2.68 2.74 0.10
C MET A 221 -2.21 1.34 -0.30
N ILE A 222 -2.54 0.31 0.48
CA ILE A 222 -2.23 -1.08 0.13
C ILE A 222 -2.86 -1.44 -1.22
N THR A 223 -4.13 -1.09 -1.42
CA THR A 223 -4.85 -1.35 -2.68
C THR A 223 -4.21 -0.59 -3.85
N ALA A 224 -3.92 0.69 -3.67
CA ALA A 224 -3.25 1.52 -4.66
C ALA A 224 -1.86 0.96 -5.02
N SER A 225 -1.14 0.36 -4.08
CA SER A 225 0.18 -0.23 -4.35
C SER A 225 0.13 -1.43 -5.30
N ILE A 226 -1.01 -2.12 -5.37
CA ILE A 226 -1.26 -3.26 -6.26
C ILE A 226 -1.76 -2.76 -7.62
N LEU A 227 -2.64 -1.75 -7.61
CA LEU A 227 -3.23 -1.20 -8.84
C LEU A 227 -2.29 -0.29 -9.62
N MET A 228 -1.33 0.36 -8.96
CA MET A 228 -0.36 1.28 -9.55
C MET A 228 1.06 0.71 -9.44
N PRO A 229 1.43 -0.28 -10.27
CA PRO A 229 2.79 -0.81 -10.27
C PRO A 229 3.77 0.26 -10.78
N GLU A 230 4.92 0.37 -10.11
CA GLU A 230 6.05 1.17 -10.56
C GLU A 230 6.72 0.49 -11.76
N LYS A 231 6.99 1.27 -12.80
CA LYS A 231 7.83 0.86 -13.92
C LYS A 231 9.29 1.18 -13.59
N TYR A 232 10.19 0.26 -13.92
CA TYR A 232 11.62 0.48 -13.78
C TYR A 232 12.36 -0.26 -14.89
N LEU A 233 13.51 0.27 -15.26
CA LEU A 233 14.41 -0.36 -16.20
C LEU A 233 15.35 -1.29 -15.44
N GLU A 234 15.35 -2.58 -15.80
CA GLU A 234 16.30 -3.57 -15.29
C GLU A 234 17.27 -3.99 -16.40
N ARG A 235 18.57 -4.04 -16.09
CA ARG A 235 19.57 -4.39 -17.10
C ARG A 235 19.36 -5.81 -17.63
N ILE A 236 19.31 -5.96 -18.96
CA ILE A 236 19.28 -7.22 -19.68
C ILE A 236 20.65 -7.87 -19.60
N GLY A 237 20.70 -9.07 -19.06
CA GLY A 237 21.94 -9.83 -18.85
C GLY A 237 22.38 -9.80 -17.40
N LYS A 238 22.61 -10.99 -16.84
CA LYS A 238 23.35 -11.11 -15.59
C LYS A 238 24.78 -10.64 -15.89
N LEU A 239 25.29 -9.67 -15.11
CA LEU A 239 26.74 -9.45 -15.06
C LEU A 239 27.42 -10.82 -14.90
N PRO A 240 28.36 -11.20 -15.79
CA PRO A 240 29.16 -12.40 -15.55
C PRO A 240 29.82 -12.25 -14.18
N GLY A 241 29.65 -13.26 -13.32
CA GLY A 241 30.22 -13.25 -11.97
C GLY A 241 29.33 -12.76 -10.82
N LYS A 242 27.99 -12.76 -10.92
CA LYS A 242 27.16 -12.64 -9.71
C LYS A 242 27.51 -13.78 -8.74
N PRO A 243 28.08 -13.51 -7.55
CA PRO A 243 28.42 -14.56 -6.61
C PRO A 243 27.15 -15.22 -6.10
N GLU A 244 27.01 -16.52 -6.32
CA GLU A 244 25.91 -17.29 -5.75
C GLU A 244 26.25 -17.60 -4.29
N ILE A 245 25.48 -17.01 -3.37
CA ILE A 245 25.62 -17.25 -1.93
C ILE A 245 24.63 -18.34 -1.55
N PHE A 246 25.16 -19.51 -1.20
CA PHE A 246 24.37 -20.60 -0.63
C PHE A 246 24.50 -20.56 0.88
N VAL A 247 23.38 -20.38 1.58
CA VAL A 247 23.31 -20.40 3.05
C VAL A 247 22.61 -21.70 3.47
N GLY A 248 23.34 -22.55 4.20
CA GLY A 248 22.83 -23.77 4.82
C GLY A 248 22.84 -23.70 6.35
N PRO A 249 22.32 -24.73 7.05
CA PRO A 249 22.13 -24.73 8.51
C PRO A 249 23.38 -24.51 9.38
N GLY A 250 24.58 -24.54 8.80
CA GLY A 250 25.84 -24.28 9.50
C GLY A 250 26.97 -23.76 8.61
N SER A 251 26.68 -23.35 7.37
CA SER A 251 27.71 -22.89 6.42
C SER A 251 27.15 -21.89 5.43
N ALA A 252 27.95 -20.88 5.08
CA ALA A 252 27.73 -20.02 3.92
C ALA A 252 28.84 -20.29 2.90
N SER A 253 28.51 -20.66 1.67
CA SER A 253 29.48 -20.83 0.57
C SER A 253 29.17 -19.86 -0.56
N MET A 254 30.21 -19.24 -1.11
CA MET A 254 30.12 -18.30 -2.23
C MET A 254 30.76 -18.93 -3.48
N ARG A 255 30.01 -19.04 -4.58
CA ARG A 255 30.55 -19.45 -5.89
C ARG A 255 30.63 -18.26 -6.82
N LEU A 256 31.85 -17.92 -7.24
CA LEU A 256 32.12 -16.99 -8.33
C LEU A 256 32.30 -17.80 -9.62
N HIS A 257 31.43 -17.56 -10.60
CA HIS A 257 31.59 -18.07 -11.95
C HIS A 257 32.31 -17.01 -12.78
N PHE A 258 33.54 -17.30 -13.18
CA PHE A 258 34.37 -16.47 -14.05
C PHE A 258 34.23 -16.91 -15.50
#